data_AF-A0AAW6FME8-F1
#
_entry.id   AF-A0AAW6FME8-F1
#
_cell.length_a   1.000
_cell.length_b   1.000
_cell.length_c   1.000
_cell.angle_alpha   90.00
_cell.angle_beta   90.00
_cell.angle_gamma   90.00
#
_symmetry.space_group_name_H-M   'P 1'
#
loop_
_entity.id
_entity.type
_entity.pdbx_description
1 polymer ?
#
loop_
_entity_poly.entity_id
_entity_poly.type
_entity_poly.pdbx_seq_one_letter_code
_entity_poly.pdbx_strand_id
1 'polypeptide(L)'
;MVEEETIMEKVKDKNVSKNLKIRVLDEAFDSFKEIIDEYAQAHDLSENDYETLLDLANKAYLEKKMTYFLEDKLSNLGSYLLWSAACALKQDFCKEDKYYDRIMYFKQLNHTFTNE
;
A
#
# COMPACT_ATOMS: atom_id res chain seq x y z
N MET A 1 -16.25 -14.57 -20.27
CA MET A 1 -16.48 -15.07 -18.91
C MET A 1 -15.20 -15.61 -18.26
N VAL A 2 -14.47 -16.55 -18.86
CA VAL A 2 -13.21 -17.08 -18.26
C VAL A 2 -12.06 -16.06 -18.23
N GLU A 3 -11.96 -15.18 -19.23
CA GLU A 3 -10.88 -14.18 -19.30
C GLU A 3 -11.01 -13.05 -18.27
N GLU A 4 -12.23 -12.61 -17.91
CA GLU A 4 -12.44 -11.54 -16.92
C GLU A 4 -12.08 -11.98 -15.49
N GLU A 5 -12.42 -13.22 -15.13
CA GLU A 5 -12.03 -13.83 -13.85
C GLU A 5 -10.50 -13.89 -13.71
N THR A 6 -9.81 -14.29 -14.78
CA THR A 6 -8.35 -14.43 -14.81
C THR A 6 -7.64 -13.07 -14.70
N ILE A 7 -8.24 -11.99 -15.21
CA ILE A 7 -7.70 -10.63 -15.11
C ILE A 7 -7.89 -10.08 -13.69
N MET A 8 -9.07 -10.29 -13.09
CA MET A 8 -9.35 -9.87 -11.71
C MET A 8 -8.42 -10.56 -10.69
N GLU A 9 -8.13 -11.84 -10.89
CA GLU A 9 -7.23 -12.62 -10.05
C GLU A 9 -5.76 -12.15 -10.17
N LYS A 10 -5.31 -11.84 -11.38
CA LYS A 10 -3.97 -11.26 -11.63
C LYS A 10 -3.80 -9.83 -11.07
N VAL A 11 -4.89 -9.06 -10.99
CA VAL A 11 -4.87 -7.70 -10.41
C VAL A 11 -4.81 -7.75 -8.88
N LYS A 12 -5.46 -8.74 -8.24
CA LYS A 12 -5.33 -8.99 -6.79
C LYS A 12 -3.88 -9.24 -6.37
N ASP A 13 -3.17 -10.12 -7.08
CA ASP A 13 -1.79 -10.48 -6.74
C ASP A 13 -0.79 -9.33 -6.96
N LYS A 14 -1.00 -8.50 -7.99
CA LYS A 14 -0.10 -7.38 -8.31
C LYS A 14 -0.18 -6.23 -7.31
N ASN A 15 -1.25 -6.15 -6.52
CA ASN A 15 -1.50 -5.07 -5.56
C ASN A 15 -1.22 -5.47 -4.11
N VAL A 16 -0.69 -6.68 -3.86
CA VAL A 16 -0.17 -7.06 -2.55
C VAL A 16 0.96 -6.10 -2.22
N SER A 17 0.67 -5.19 -1.28
CA SER A 17 1.68 -4.26 -0.80
C SER A 17 2.87 -5.05 -0.27
N LYS A 18 4.07 -4.76 -0.78
CA LYS A 18 5.32 -5.32 -0.23
C LYS A 18 5.56 -4.89 1.21
N ASN A 19 4.82 -3.89 1.69
CA ASN A 19 4.94 -3.40 3.06
C ASN A 19 4.31 -4.41 4.04
N LEU A 20 5.15 -5.01 4.88
CA LEU A 20 4.74 -5.98 5.89
C LEU A 20 3.66 -5.43 6.85
N LYS A 21 3.72 -4.14 7.22
CA LYS A 21 2.71 -3.53 8.10
C LYS A 21 1.32 -3.52 7.45
N ILE A 22 1.25 -3.28 6.15
CA ILE A 22 -0.03 -3.30 5.42
C ILE A 22 -0.58 -4.73 5.34
N ARG A 23 0.28 -5.72 5.08
CA ARG A 23 -0.16 -7.13 5.05
C ARG A 23 -0.71 -7.60 6.39
N VAL A 24 0.00 -7.33 7.48
CA VAL A 24 -0.45 -7.66 8.84
C VAL A 24 -1.75 -6.92 9.18
N LEU A 25 -1.90 -5.67 8.72
CA LEU A 25 -3.14 -4.91 8.89
C LEU A 25 -4.31 -5.53 8.10
N ASP A 26 -4.07 -5.97 6.87
CA ASP A 26 -5.08 -6.63 6.03
C ASP A 26 -5.57 -7.92 6.69
N GLU A 27 -4.64 -8.78 7.13
CA GLU A 27 -4.96 -10.04 7.85
C GLU A 27 -5.71 -9.77 9.16
N ALA A 28 -5.25 -8.80 9.97
CA ALA A 28 -5.93 -8.44 11.21
C ALA A 28 -7.34 -7.88 11.00
N PHE A 29 -7.54 -7.13 9.90
CA PHE A 29 -8.86 -6.59 9.57
C PHE A 29 -9.83 -7.70 9.12
N ASP A 30 -9.35 -8.69 8.38
CA ASP A 30 -10.16 -9.85 8.01
C ASP A 30 -10.61 -10.64 9.25
N SER A 31 -9.69 -10.95 10.17
CA SER A 31 -10.06 -11.58 11.45
C SER A 31 -10.98 -10.71 12.30
N PHE A 32 -10.84 -9.38 12.25
CA PHE A 32 -11.73 -8.49 13.00
C PHE A 32 -13.17 -8.50 12.46
N LYS A 33 -13.34 -8.62 11.14
CA LYS A 33 -14.68 -8.78 10.53
C LYS A 33 -15.34 -10.07 10.97
N GLU A 34 -14.60 -11.18 11.03
CA GLU A 34 -15.11 -12.45 11.56
C GLU A 34 -15.63 -12.30 13.00
N ILE A 35 -14.91 -11.55 13.85
CA ILE A 35 -15.35 -11.26 15.22
C ILE A 35 -16.63 -10.42 15.26
N ILE A 36 -16.77 -9.43 14.36
CA ILE A 36 -18.01 -8.63 14.24
C ILE A 36 -19.17 -9.54 13.83
N ASP A 37 -18.96 -10.44 12.88
CA ASP A 37 -19.99 -11.38 12.40
C ASP A 37 -20.44 -12.33 13.52
N GLU A 38 -19.49 -12.91 14.26
CA GLU A 38 -19.78 -13.76 15.43
C GLU A 38 -20.55 -13.00 16.51
N TYR A 39 -20.14 -11.75 16.81
CA TYR A 39 -20.82 -10.90 17.77
C TYR A 39 -22.24 -10.57 17.33
N ALA A 40 -22.45 -10.28 16.05
CA ALA A 40 -23.76 -9.94 15.51
C ALA A 40 -24.72 -11.13 15.60
N GLN A 41 -24.24 -12.34 15.28
CA GLN A 41 -25.01 -13.58 15.40
C GLN A 41 -25.33 -13.94 16.86
N ALA A 42 -24.38 -13.74 17.77
CA ALA A 42 -24.57 -14.09 19.18
C ALA A 42 -25.56 -13.18 19.92
N HIS A 43 -25.78 -11.96 19.42
CA HIS A 43 -26.56 -10.93 20.09
C HIS A 43 -27.78 -10.44 19.30
N ASP A 44 -28.15 -11.11 18.19
CA ASP A 44 -29.24 -10.72 17.30
C ASP A 44 -29.17 -9.22 16.94
N LEU A 45 -27.99 -8.76 16.49
CA LEU A 45 -27.80 -7.35 16.15
C LEU A 45 -28.76 -6.92 15.06
N SER A 46 -29.27 -5.70 15.17
CA SER A 46 -30.03 -5.12 14.06
C SER A 46 -29.11 -4.92 12.86
N GLU A 47 -29.64 -5.09 11.66
CA GLU A 47 -28.90 -4.86 10.40
C GLU A 47 -28.23 -3.49 10.38
N ASN A 48 -28.94 -2.46 10.89
CA ASN A 48 -28.43 -1.10 10.93
C ASN A 48 -27.24 -0.93 11.90
N ASP A 49 -27.27 -1.62 13.05
CA ASP A 49 -26.15 -1.57 14.00
C ASP A 49 -24.94 -2.35 13.49
N TYR A 50 -25.18 -3.48 12.80
CA TYR A 50 -24.13 -4.27 12.15
C TYR A 50 -23.42 -3.45 11.08
N GLU A 51 -24.18 -2.85 10.17
CA GLU A 51 -23.65 -1.97 9.12
C GLU A 51 -22.89 -0.77 9.71
N THR A 52 -23.38 -0.20 10.80
CA THR A 52 -22.69 0.88 11.50
C THR A 52 -21.34 0.43 12.07
N LEU A 53 -21.26 -0.74 12.70
CA LEU A 53 -20.01 -1.31 13.20
C LEU A 53 -19.03 -1.61 12.07
N LEU A 54 -19.52 -2.18 10.97
CA LEU A 54 -18.70 -2.52 9.81
C LEU A 54 -18.13 -1.26 9.15
N ASP A 55 -18.93 -0.19 9.01
CA ASP A 55 -18.48 1.10 8.48
C ASP A 55 -17.41 1.76 9.37
N LEU A 56 -17.61 1.74 10.70
CA LEU A 56 -16.61 2.23 11.65
C LEU A 56 -15.29 1.46 11.54
N ALA A 57 -15.36 0.13 11.48
CA ALA A 57 -14.19 -0.73 11.32
C ALA A 57 -13.47 -0.47 9.98
N ASN A 58 -14.23 -0.36 8.88
CA ASN A 58 -13.69 -0.04 7.56
C ASN A 58 -12.98 1.32 7.52
N LYS A 59 -13.59 2.36 8.11
CA LYS A 59 -12.99 3.70 8.17
C LYS A 59 -11.65 3.67 8.92
N ALA A 60 -11.61 3.06 10.09
CA ALA A 60 -10.38 2.94 10.88
C ALA A 60 -9.29 2.14 10.13
N TYR A 61 -9.67 1.05 9.48
CA TYR A 61 -8.78 0.25 8.64
C TYR A 61 -8.19 1.07 7.48
N LEU A 62 -9.03 1.79 6.73
CA LEU A 62 -8.58 2.58 5.58
C LEU A 62 -7.65 3.73 6.00
N GLU A 63 -7.97 4.41 7.10
CA GLU A 63 -7.12 5.47 7.66
C GLU A 63 -5.73 4.92 8.04
N LYS A 64 -5.70 3.75 8.70
CA LYS A 64 -4.44 3.12 9.11
C LYS A 64 -3.64 2.62 7.91
N LYS A 65 -4.31 2.04 6.92
CA LYS A 65 -3.69 1.56 5.67
C LYS A 65 -3.06 2.71 4.89
N MET A 66 -3.75 3.84 4.79
CA MET A 66 -3.22 5.06 4.18
C MET A 66 -1.98 5.57 4.94
N THR A 67 -2.03 5.58 6.27
CA THR A 67 -0.90 5.99 7.11
C THR A 67 0.34 5.14 6.82
N TYR A 68 0.23 3.81 6.86
CA TYR A 68 1.36 2.93 6.57
C TYR A 68 1.88 3.05 5.14
N PHE A 69 0.98 3.29 4.17
CA PHE A 69 1.37 3.53 2.79
C PHE A 69 2.19 4.82 2.67
N LEU A 70 1.75 5.91 3.30
CA LEU A 70 2.46 7.18 3.26
C LEU A 70 3.80 7.11 3.99
N GLU A 71 3.87 6.44 5.15
CA GLU A 71 5.13 6.16 5.85
C GLU A 71 6.15 5.46 4.94
N ASP A 72 5.71 4.44 4.20
CA ASP A 72 6.54 3.71 3.25
C ASP A 72 7.08 4.62 2.14
N LYS A 73 6.20 5.40 1.51
CA LYS A 73 6.58 6.30 0.41
C LYS A 73 7.49 7.43 0.87
N LEU A 74 7.22 8.04 2.02
CA LEU A 74 8.03 9.12 2.58
C LEU A 74 9.41 8.61 3.02
N SER A 75 9.50 7.41 3.59
CA SER A 75 10.77 6.78 3.93
C SER A 75 11.64 6.55 2.68
N ASN A 76 11.04 6.00 1.62
CA ASN A 76 11.71 5.78 0.33
C ASN A 76 12.18 7.10 -0.31
N LEU A 77 11.32 8.13 -0.28
CA LEU A 77 11.66 9.46 -0.80
C LEU A 77 12.78 10.12 0.02
N GLY A 78 12.69 10.08 1.34
CA GLY A 78 13.70 10.63 2.24
C GLY A 78 15.06 9.97 2.02
N SER A 79 15.08 8.64 1.86
CA SER A 79 16.30 7.88 1.57
C SER A 79 16.91 8.28 0.22
N TYR A 80 16.08 8.46 -0.81
CA TYR A 80 16.53 8.96 -2.12
C TYR A 80 17.10 10.38 -2.06
N LEU A 81 16.43 11.29 -1.34
CA LEU A 81 16.91 12.68 -1.20
C LEU A 81 18.25 12.71 -0.45
N LEU A 82 18.38 11.93 0.62
CA LEU A 82 19.63 11.83 1.37
C LEU A 82 20.77 11.27 0.50
N TRP A 83 20.50 10.20 -0.26
CA TRP A 83 21.45 9.65 -1.22
C TRP A 83 21.85 10.69 -2.27
N SER A 84 20.87 11.39 -2.87
CA SER A 84 21.10 12.40 -3.90
C SER A 84 21.95 13.57 -3.36
N ALA A 85 21.67 14.04 -2.15
CA ALA A 85 22.45 15.09 -1.49
C ALA A 85 23.88 14.64 -1.15
N ALA A 86 24.04 13.42 -0.64
CA ALA A 86 25.36 12.84 -0.39
C ALA A 86 26.18 12.73 -1.69
N CYS A 87 25.53 12.30 -2.77
CA CYS A 87 26.11 12.22 -4.11
C CYS A 87 26.58 13.59 -4.64
N ALA A 88 25.75 14.62 -4.52
CA ALA A 88 26.07 15.97 -4.98
C ALA A 88 27.24 16.61 -4.21
N LEU A 89 27.35 16.28 -2.91
CA LEU A 89 28.36 16.87 -2.03
C LEU A 89 29.67 16.08 -1.95
N LYS A 90 29.64 14.75 -2.21
CA LYS A 90 30.81 13.87 -2.14
C LYS A 90 30.78 12.85 -3.29
N GLN A 91 31.64 13.07 -4.28
CA GLN A 91 31.66 12.34 -5.55
C GLN A 91 31.89 10.82 -5.40
N ASP A 92 32.52 10.37 -4.31
CA ASP A 92 32.80 8.94 -4.06
C ASP A 92 31.60 8.11 -3.58
N PHE A 93 30.46 8.74 -3.22
CA PHE A 93 29.27 8.04 -2.71
C PHE A 93 28.32 7.52 -3.81
N CYS A 94 28.51 7.92 -5.07
CA CYS A 94 27.63 7.54 -6.17
C CYS A 94 27.95 6.18 -6.81
N LYS A 95 28.69 5.32 -6.12
CA LYS A 95 29.02 3.98 -6.65
C LYS A 95 27.79 3.07 -6.60
N GLU A 96 27.12 2.96 -7.74
CA GLU A 96 26.17 1.93 -8.17
C GLU A 96 25.23 1.36 -7.09
N ASP A 97 24.37 2.20 -6.52
CA ASP A 97 23.19 1.69 -5.82
C ASP A 97 22.04 1.50 -6.83
N LYS A 98 21.95 0.29 -7.39
CA LYS A 98 20.96 -0.13 -8.42
C LYS A 98 19.51 0.19 -8.06
N TYR A 99 19.21 0.43 -6.78
CA TYR A 99 17.89 0.81 -6.31
C TYR A 99 17.52 2.24 -6.73
N TYR A 100 18.44 3.20 -6.59
CA TYR A 100 18.18 4.61 -6.87
C TYR A 100 18.35 4.98 -8.34
N ASP A 101 19.19 4.24 -9.09
CA ASP A 101 19.27 4.34 -10.55
C ASP A 101 17.91 4.03 -11.20
N ARG A 102 17.13 3.11 -10.62
CA ARG A 102 15.80 2.75 -11.11
C ARG A 102 14.81 3.92 -10.98
N ILE A 103 14.93 4.74 -9.93
CA ILE A 103 14.10 5.95 -9.72
C ILE A 103 14.46 7.03 -10.75
N MET A 104 15.76 7.23 -11.02
CA MET A 104 16.22 8.14 -12.08
C MET A 104 15.67 7.72 -13.45
N TYR A 105 15.75 6.42 -13.78
CA TYR A 105 15.30 5.89 -15.06
C TYR A 105 13.79 6.05 -15.27
N PHE A 106 12.97 5.84 -14.23
CA PHE A 106 11.52 6.05 -14.29
C PHE A 106 11.12 7.51 -14.53
N LYS A 107 11.81 8.47 -13.91
CA LYS A 107 11.57 9.90 -14.16
C LYS A 107 11.93 10.29 -15.60
N GLN A 108 13.01 9.72 -16.13
CA GLN A 108 13.45 10.01 -17.49
C GLN A 108 12.46 9.46 -18.51
N LEU A 109 11.97 8.22 -18.36
CA LEU A 109 10.94 7.63 -19.22
C LEU A 109 9.63 8.44 -19.21
N ASN A 110 9.14 8.85 -18.04
CA ASN A 110 7.90 9.63 -17.96
C ASN A 110 8.01 11.00 -18.66
N HIS A 111 9.19 11.62 -18.68
CA HIS A 111 9.42 12.85 -19.45
C HIS A 111 9.44 12.60 -20.96
N THR A 112 9.87 11.42 -21.41
CA THR A 112 9.86 11.06 -22.85
C THR A 112 8.47 10.72 -23.35
N PHE A 113 7.61 10.12 -22.51
CA PHE A 113 6.24 9.72 -22.90
C PHE A 113 5.17 10.81 -22.71
N THR A 114 5.51 11.95 -22.11
CA THR A 114 4.58 13.09 -21.93
C THR A 114 4.77 14.21 -22.97
N ASN A 115 5.68 14.01 -23.92
CA ASN A 115 5.96 14.93 -25.03
C ASN A 115 5.47 14.39 -26.40
N GLU A 116 4.49 13.49 -26.42
CA GLU A 116 3.69 13.15 -27.62
C GLU A 116 2.25 13.64 -27.48
#